data_AF-A0A1F8MRC7-F1
#
_entry.id   AF-A0A1F8MRC7-F1
#
_cell.length_a   1.000
_cell.length_b   1.000
_cell.length_c   1.000
_cell.angle_alpha   90.00
_cell.angle_beta   90.00
_cell.angle_gamma   90.00
#
_symmetry.space_group_name_H-M   'P 1'
#
loop_
_entity.id
_entity.type
_entity.pdbx_description
1 polymer ?
#
loop_
_entity_poly.entity_id
_entity_poly.type
_entity_poly.pdbx_seq_one_letter_code
_entity_poly.pdbx_strand_id
1 'polypeptide(L)'
;MTKLKDDEMLIITRDLVESLRIRLLDPAEASQCREELERMLGIKETLFWRADVGPCCVGRAMSANLFGEVRLLEATLEAFDTGDYRKAASSLGEFVHQAERNGSLQ
;
A
#
# COMPACT_ATOMS: atom_id res chain seq x y z
N MET A 1 -8.19 24.13 -16.34
CA MET A 1 -8.13 22.68 -16.62
C MET A 1 -6.80 22.43 -17.31
N THR A 2 -5.81 21.71 -16.80
CA THR A 2 -5.68 20.89 -15.60
C THR A 2 -4.16 20.87 -15.39
N LYS A 3 -3.64 21.36 -14.25
CA LYS A 3 -2.24 21.12 -13.91
C LYS A 3 -2.15 19.64 -13.54
N LEU A 4 -1.66 18.82 -14.47
CA LEU A 4 -1.12 17.49 -14.16
C LEU A 4 0.10 17.76 -13.27
N LYS A 5 -0.13 17.67 -11.97
CA LYS A 5 0.89 17.89 -10.94
C LYS A 5 1.54 16.54 -10.74
N ASP A 6 2.71 16.39 -11.38
CA ASP A 6 3.73 15.37 -11.14
C ASP A 6 3.23 13.92 -11.06
N ASP A 7 3.26 13.24 -12.21
CA ASP A 7 3.39 11.77 -12.35
C ASP A 7 4.76 11.34 -11.76
N GLU A 8 4.97 11.57 -10.46
CA GLU A 8 6.05 10.93 -9.74
C GLU A 8 5.68 9.45 -9.60
N MET A 9 6.36 8.61 -10.39
CA MET A 9 6.20 7.16 -10.33
C MET A 9 6.60 6.67 -8.94
N LEU A 10 5.61 6.55 -8.05
CA LEU A 10 5.82 6.03 -6.71
C LEU A 10 6.22 4.56 -6.81
N ILE A 11 7.45 4.28 -6.37
CA ILE A 11 7.94 2.92 -6.16
C ILE A 11 7.74 2.59 -4.68
N ILE A 12 7.06 1.49 -4.41
CA ILE A 12 6.84 1.02 -3.03
C ILE A 12 8.10 0.27 -2.59
N THR A 13 8.96 0.98 -1.86
CA THR A 13 10.19 0.44 -1.26
C THR A 13 10.01 0.20 0.23
N ARG A 14 10.86 -0.65 0.82
CA ARG A 14 10.88 -0.84 2.28
C ARG A 14 11.04 0.48 3.04
N ASP A 15 11.97 1.31 2.61
CA ASP A 15 12.31 2.57 3.29
C ASP A 15 11.13 3.55 3.28
N LEU A 16 10.40 3.62 2.16
CA LEU A 16 9.21 4.46 2.06
C LEU A 16 8.13 4.00 3.04
N VAL A 17 7.89 2.70 3.13
CA VAL A 17 6.84 2.14 3.97
C VAL A 17 7.20 2.24 5.46
N GLU A 18 8.47 2.03 5.84
CA GLU A 18 8.93 2.25 7.21
C GLU A 18 8.87 3.73 7.60
N SER A 19 9.23 4.65 6.70
CA SER A 19 9.06 6.09 6.92
C SER A 19 7.60 6.45 7.18
N LEU A 20 6.67 5.96 6.35
CA LEU A 20 5.24 6.12 6.57
C LEU A 20 4.77 5.58 7.92
N ARG A 21 5.26 4.40 8.30
CA ARG A 21 4.91 3.75 9.56
C ARG A 21 5.35 4.57 10.77
N ILE A 22 6.53 5.20 10.70
CA ILE A 22 7.01 6.13 11.74
C ILE A 22 6.14 7.40 11.77
N ARG A 23 5.88 8.01 10.60
CA ARG A 23 5.09 9.25 10.47
C ARG A 23 3.64 9.08 10.95
N LEU A 24 3.04 7.91 10.75
CA LEU A 24 1.72 7.59 11.28
C LEU A 24 1.66 7.67 12.81
N LEU A 25 2.76 7.37 13.49
CA LEU A 25 2.84 7.42 14.96
C LEU A 25 3.13 8.83 15.49
N ASP A 26 3.44 9.79 14.61
CA ASP A 26 3.59 11.21 14.95
C ASP A 26 2.27 11.96 14.67
N PRO A 27 1.56 12.47 15.70
CA PRO A 27 0.34 13.24 15.51
C PRO A 27 0.49 14.48 14.63
N ALA A 28 1.70 15.06 14.53
CA ALA A 28 1.96 16.22 13.68
C ALA A 28 2.06 15.85 12.18
N GLU A 29 2.43 14.61 11.88
CA GLU A 29 2.71 14.16 10.52
C GLU A 29 1.65 13.19 9.97
N ALA A 30 0.90 12.51 10.85
CA ALA A 30 -0.06 11.48 10.47
C ALA A 30 -1.03 11.94 9.36
N SER A 31 -1.56 13.16 9.45
CA SER A 31 -2.48 13.70 8.43
C SER A 31 -1.90 13.76 7.01
N GLN A 32 -0.57 13.82 6.88
CA GLN A 32 0.15 13.88 5.60
C GLN A 32 0.37 12.48 4.99
N CYS A 33 0.18 11.40 5.75
CA CYS A 33 0.40 10.03 5.28
C CYS A 33 -0.72 9.53 4.35
N ARG A 34 -1.91 10.15 4.39
CA ARG A 34 -3.11 9.66 3.69
C ARG A 34 -2.90 9.51 2.17
N GLU A 35 -2.35 10.54 1.54
CA GLU A 35 -2.18 10.55 0.08
C GLU A 35 -1.20 9.46 -0.38
N GLU A 36 -0.12 9.23 0.36
CA GLU A 36 0.85 8.17 0.06
C GLU A 36 0.22 6.78 0.24
N LEU A 37 -0.58 6.57 1.30
CA LEU A 37 -1.33 5.32 1.52
C LEU A 37 -2.33 5.04 0.38
N GLU A 38 -3.06 6.06 -0.07
CA GLU A 38 -4.00 5.95 -1.19
C GLU A 38 -3.27 5.63 -2.50
N ARG A 39 -2.11 6.25 -2.76
CA ARG A 39 -1.30 5.92 -3.95
C ARG A 39 -0.76 4.49 -3.89
N MET A 40 -0.27 4.03 -2.73
CA MET A 40 0.18 2.65 -2.55
C MET A 40 -0.95 1.65 -2.84
N LEU A 41 -2.16 1.93 -2.33
CA LEU A 41 -3.34 1.11 -2.60
C LEU A 41 -3.64 1.07 -4.10
N GLY A 42 -3.71 2.22 -4.78
CA GLY A 42 -4.00 2.29 -6.21
C GLY A 42 -2.98 1.54 -7.08
N ILE A 43 -1.70 1.55 -6.70
CA ILE A 43 -0.66 0.74 -7.36
C ILE A 43 -0.95 -0.75 -7.18
N LYS A 44 -1.21 -1.20 -5.95
CA LYS A 44 -1.44 -2.63 -5.67
C LYS A 44 -2.75 -3.14 -6.28
N GLU A 45 -3.81 -2.34 -6.31
CA GLU A 45 -5.06 -2.66 -7.02
C GLU A 45 -4.84 -2.80 -8.53
N THR A 46 -4.06 -1.89 -9.13
CA THR A 46 -3.71 -1.97 -10.55
C THR A 46 -2.92 -3.24 -10.86
N LEU A 47 -1.95 -3.60 -10.01
CA LEU A 47 -1.19 -4.85 -10.15
C LEU A 47 -2.09 -6.07 -9.99
N PHE A 48 -2.97 -6.06 -8.98
CA PHE A 48 -3.92 -7.13 -8.72
C PHE A 48 -4.82 -7.37 -9.94
N TRP A 49 -5.43 -6.30 -10.47
CA TRP A 49 -6.29 -6.38 -11.66
C TRP A 49 -5.57 -7.01 -12.86
N ARG A 50 -4.32 -6.60 -13.11
CA ARG A 50 -3.50 -7.17 -14.20
C ARG A 50 -3.19 -8.65 -14.00
N ALA A 51 -2.95 -9.08 -12.76
CA ALA A 51 -2.70 -10.48 -12.44
C ALA A 51 -3.96 -11.34 -12.56
N ASP A 52 -5.12 -10.79 -12.17
CA ASP A 52 -6.40 -11.51 -12.12
C ASP A 52 -6.97 -11.82 -13.52
N VAL A 53 -6.83 -10.88 -14.47
CA VAL A 53 -7.28 -11.07 -15.86
C VAL A 53 -6.30 -11.88 -16.71
N GLY A 54 -5.16 -12.28 -16.16
CA GLY A 54 -4.10 -12.99 -16.88
C GLY A 54 -4.40 -14.48 -17.09
N PRO A 55 -4.25 -15.04 -18.31
CA PRO A 55 -4.67 -16.41 -18.64
C PRO A 55 -3.75 -17.54 -18.11
N CYS A 56 -2.80 -17.24 -17.22
CA CYS A 56 -1.74 -18.18 -16.82
C CYS A 56 -1.79 -18.53 -15.31
N CYS A 57 -1.41 -19.76 -14.95
CA CYS A 57 -1.34 -20.25 -13.57
C CYS A 57 -0.47 -19.37 -12.66
N VAL A 58 0.56 -18.73 -13.21
CA VAL A 58 1.40 -17.74 -12.50
C VAL A 58 0.58 -16.51 -12.10
N GLY A 59 -0.33 -16.05 -12.98
CA GLY A 59 -1.23 -14.93 -12.70
C GLY A 59 -2.18 -15.19 -11.54
N ARG A 60 -2.70 -16.41 -11.41
CA ARG A 60 -3.60 -16.77 -10.28
C ARG A 60 -2.89 -16.74 -8.92
N ALA A 61 -1.67 -17.27 -8.82
CA ALA A 61 -0.89 -17.22 -7.59
C ALA A 61 -0.50 -15.77 -7.23
N MET A 62 -0.10 -14.98 -8.23
CA MET A 62 0.18 -13.55 -8.05
C MET A 62 -1.07 -12.75 -7.64
N SER A 63 -2.23 -13.04 -8.23
CA SER A 63 -3.51 -12.41 -7.90
C SER A 63 -3.87 -12.63 -6.42
N ALA A 64 -3.76 -13.86 -5.91
CA ALA A 64 -4.02 -14.15 -4.50
C ALA A 64 -3.06 -13.41 -3.54
N ASN A 65 -1.77 -13.34 -3.90
CA ASN A 65 -0.75 -12.63 -3.12
C ASN A 65 -1.04 -11.11 -3.06
N LEU A 66 -1.33 -10.52 -4.21
CA LEU A 66 -1.65 -9.10 -4.36
C LEU A 66 -2.98 -8.74 -3.69
N PHE A 67 -3.98 -9.63 -3.73
CA PHE A 67 -5.24 -9.44 -3.02
C PHE A 67 -5.03 -9.23 -1.52
N GLY A 68 -4.20 -10.07 -0.88
CA GLY A 68 -3.92 -9.90 0.53
C GLY A 68 -3.15 -8.61 0.85
N GLU A 69 -2.26 -8.17 -0.04
CA GLU A 69 -1.58 -6.87 0.09
C GLU A 69 -2.57 -5.69 -0.01
N VAL A 70 -3.51 -5.74 -0.96
CA VAL A 70 -4.60 -4.75 -1.10
C VAL A 70 -5.44 -4.70 0.18
N ARG A 71 -5.84 -5.85 0.74
CA ARG A 71 -6.63 -5.89 1.97
C ARG A 71 -5.91 -5.24 3.16
N LEU A 72 -4.59 -5.40 3.27
CA LEU A 72 -3.81 -4.78 4.34
C LEU A 72 -3.73 -3.26 4.19
N LEU A 73 -3.61 -2.75 2.95
CA LEU A 73 -3.62 -1.31 2.69
C LEU A 73 -5.00 -0.67 2.93
N GLU A 74 -6.08 -1.35 2.57
CA GLU A 74 -7.43 -0.90 2.93
C GLU A 74 -7.65 -0.89 4.45
N ALA A 75 -7.23 -1.95 5.16
CA ALA A 75 -7.30 -1.99 6.62
C ALA A 75 -6.47 -0.86 7.27
N THR A 76 -5.36 -0.49 6.62
CA THR A 76 -4.53 0.65 7.04
C THR A 76 -5.27 1.96 6.89
N LEU A 77 -5.93 2.19 5.74
CA LEU A 77 -6.74 3.39 5.49
C LEU A 77 -8.00 3.45 6.39
N GLU A 78 -8.65 2.31 6.66
CA GLU A 78 -9.78 2.26 7.60
C GLU A 78 -9.35 2.64 9.02
N ALA A 79 -8.23 2.08 9.49
CA ALA A 79 -7.64 2.45 10.78
C ALA A 79 -7.24 3.93 10.82
N PHE A 80 -6.69 4.45 9.72
CA PHE A 80 -6.36 5.86 9.57
C PHE A 80 -7.59 6.76 9.69
N ASP A 81 -8.65 6.47 8.93
CA ASP A 81 -9.87 7.28 8.88
C ASP A 81 -10.63 7.28 10.23
N THR A 82 -10.45 6.23 11.04
CA THR A 82 -10.98 6.15 12.41
C THR A 82 -10.06 6.78 13.47
N GLY A 83 -8.89 7.30 13.07
CA GLY A 83 -7.90 7.92 13.96
C GLY A 83 -7.06 6.92 14.76
N ASP A 84 -7.18 5.62 14.51
CA ASP A 84 -6.36 4.58 15.13
C ASP A 84 -5.03 4.41 14.38
N TYR A 85 -4.16 5.42 14.49
CA TYR A 85 -2.88 5.43 13.77
C TYR A 85 -1.92 4.34 14.23
N ARG A 86 -2.09 3.81 15.45
CA ARG A 86 -1.33 2.66 15.93
C ARG A 86 -1.72 1.39 15.17
N LYS A 87 -3.02 1.17 14.98
CA LYS A 87 -3.52 0.06 14.16
C LYS A 87 -3.11 0.25 12.70
N ALA A 88 -3.21 1.46 12.17
CA ALA A 88 -2.73 1.75 10.81
C ALA A 88 -1.25 1.39 10.63
N ALA A 89 -0.37 1.83 11.55
CA ALA A 89 1.05 1.49 11.53
C ALA A 89 1.32 -0.02 11.68
N SER A 90 0.49 -0.74 12.44
CA SER A 90 0.58 -2.20 12.57
C SER A 90 0.20 -2.91 11.26
N SER A 91 -0.94 -2.55 10.65
CA SER A 91 -1.40 -3.11 9.38
C SER A 91 -0.41 -2.81 8.25
N LEU A 92 0.21 -1.64 8.25
CA LEU A 92 1.28 -1.30 7.31
C LEU A 92 2.53 -2.17 7.51
N GLY A 93 2.88 -2.53 8.74
CA GLY A 93 3.94 -3.49 9.03
C GLY A 93 3.63 -4.90 8.53
N GLU A 94 2.38 -5.37 8.68
CA GLU A 94 1.93 -6.63 8.10
C GLU A 94 2.00 -6.61 6.57
N PHE A 95 1.65 -5.48 5.94
CA PHE A 95 1.80 -5.27 4.50
C PHE A 95 3.25 -5.45 4.06
N VAL A 96 4.22 -4.84 4.76
CA VAL A 96 5.66 -4.98 4.45
C VAL A 96 6.08 -6.44 4.49
N HIS A 97 5.75 -7.17 5.57
CA HIS A 97 6.09 -8.58 5.70
C HIS A 97 5.50 -9.44 4.59
N GLN A 98 4.25 -9.16 4.19
CA GLN A 98 3.60 -9.88 3.11
C GLN A 98 4.21 -9.54 1.74
N ALA A 99 4.44 -8.27 1.45
CA ALA A 99 5.02 -7.81 0.19
C ALA A 99 6.44 -8.36 -0.03
N GLU A 100 7.25 -8.43 1.04
CA GLU A 100 8.58 -9.05 1.01
C GLU A 100 8.51 -10.54 0.71
N ARG A 101 7.64 -11.26 1.41
CA ARG A 101 7.43 -12.69 1.18
C ARG A 101 6.99 -12.97 -0.26
N ASN A 102 6.24 -12.05 -0.85
CA ASN A 102 5.73 -12.15 -2.21
C ASN A 102 6.72 -11.66 -3.27
N GLY A 103 7.85 -11.03 -2.88
CA GLY A 103 8.79 -10.39 -3.81
C GLY A 103 8.20 -9.19 -4.56
N SER A 104 7.21 -8.53 -3.96
CA SER A 104 6.45 -7.42 -4.57
C SER A 104 6.84 -6.04 -4.00
N LEU A 105 7.88 -6.00 -3.18
CA LEU A 105 8.54 -4.81 -2.65
C LEU A 105 9.87 -4.62 -3.41
N GLN A 106 10.21 -3.37 -3.77
CA GLN A 106 11.50 -3.04 -4.38
C GLN A 106 12.56 -2.67 -3.34
#